data_AF-A0A4R1X600-F1
#
_entry.id   AF-A0A4R1X600-F1
#
_cell.length_a   1.000
_cell.length_b   1.000
_cell.length_c   1.000
_cell.angle_alpha   90.00
_cell.angle_beta   90.00
_cell.angle_gamma   90.00
#
_symmetry.space_group_name_H-M   'P 1'
#
loop_
_entity.id
_entity.type
_entity.pdbx_description
1 polymer ?
#
loop_
_entity_poly.entity_id
_entity_poly.type
_entity_poly.pdbx_seq_one_letter_code
_entity_poly.pdbx_strand_id
1 'polypeptide(L)'
;MKILIVYAHPEPTSLTRQLVDVTAETLSAAGHTVVHSDLYGMKWKAVYDADDFPVRDNPERLSFIMESGHAYASGHQTPDVIAEQQKLLAADAVILQFPMWWFGVPAILKGWIERVYAFGFGYGYQNGSNQFRFGEGILKGKRALVNVQAGGPAADYGPRGINGPLDQLLFPLTHGALFYPGMDVLPTHAVYGAGHVSTAEEVEAIKAAWRVRLAGLFTDKPIPFRSQNGGDFPDRHTMADHVAPGQTGLVAHVADLGDA
;
A
#
# COMPACT_ATOMS: atom_id res chain seq x y z
N MET A 1 4.42 -18.49 -5.61
CA MET A 1 4.58 -17.02 -5.53
C MET A 1 5.26 -16.64 -4.21
N LYS A 2 6.00 -15.54 -4.19
CA LYS A 2 6.55 -14.90 -2.99
C LYS A 2 5.67 -13.74 -2.56
N ILE A 3 5.34 -13.68 -1.27
CA ILE A 3 4.40 -12.71 -0.72
C ILE A 3 5.09 -11.98 0.41
N LEU A 4 5.06 -10.65 0.36
CA LEU A 4 5.56 -9.79 1.44
C LEU A 4 4.37 -9.33 2.28
N ILE A 5 4.37 -9.65 3.57
CA ILE A 5 3.44 -9.09 4.56
C ILE A 5 4.15 -7.96 5.31
N VAL A 6 3.69 -6.73 5.13
CA VAL A 6 4.13 -5.58 5.93
C VAL A 6 3.02 -5.26 6.91
N TYR A 7 3.34 -5.25 8.22
CA TYR A 7 2.31 -5.02 9.23
C TYR A 7 2.78 -4.09 10.35
N ALA A 8 1.81 -3.39 10.92
CA ALA A 8 2.04 -2.35 11.91
C ALA A 8 1.07 -2.47 13.08
N HIS A 9 1.44 -3.23 14.12
CA HIS A 9 0.74 -3.23 15.39
C HIS A 9 1.74 -3.50 16.55
N PRO A 10 1.72 -2.72 17.65
CA PRO A 10 2.68 -2.91 18.74
C PRO A 10 2.36 -4.10 19.65
N GLU A 11 1.08 -4.45 19.79
CA GLU A 11 0.62 -5.52 20.69
C GLU A 11 0.62 -6.90 20.00
N PRO A 12 1.43 -7.87 20.47
CA PRO A 12 1.54 -9.22 19.89
C PRO A 12 0.26 -10.07 19.97
N THR A 13 -0.67 -9.76 20.87
CA THR A 13 -1.94 -10.51 21.02
C THR A 13 -3.11 -9.88 20.26
N SER A 14 -2.89 -8.74 19.61
CA SER A 14 -3.93 -7.97 18.93
C SER A 14 -4.63 -8.75 17.81
N LEU A 15 -5.87 -8.33 17.50
CA LEU A 15 -6.59 -8.86 16.33
C LEU A 15 -5.79 -8.71 15.04
N THR A 16 -5.14 -7.56 14.83
CA THR A 16 -4.25 -7.34 13.67
C THR A 16 -3.17 -8.40 13.60
N ARG A 17 -2.50 -8.69 14.72
CA ARG A 17 -1.44 -9.70 14.75
C ARG A 17 -1.98 -11.10 14.49
N GLN A 18 -3.11 -11.47 15.07
CA GLN A 18 -3.77 -12.74 14.78
C GLN A 18 -4.11 -12.88 13.29
N LEU A 19 -4.52 -11.80 12.62
CA LEU A 19 -4.78 -11.82 11.18
C LEU A 19 -3.50 -11.90 10.33
N VAL A 20 -2.36 -11.43 10.83
CA VAL A 20 -1.05 -11.66 10.18
C VAL A 20 -0.67 -13.13 10.24
N ASP A 21 -0.90 -13.79 11.38
CA ASP A 21 -0.63 -15.22 11.53
C ASP A 21 -1.54 -16.03 10.60
N VAL A 22 -2.84 -15.71 10.52
CA VAL A 22 -3.75 -16.32 9.53
C VAL A 22 -3.27 -16.11 8.10
N THR A 23 -2.77 -14.93 7.73
CA THR A 23 -2.20 -14.67 6.40
C THR A 23 -1.04 -15.60 6.10
N ALA A 24 -0.07 -15.69 7.03
CA ALA A 24 1.13 -16.49 6.85
C ALA A 24 0.80 -17.98 6.75
N GLU A 25 -0.03 -18.49 7.65
CA GLU A 25 -0.46 -19.89 7.66
C GLU A 25 -1.22 -20.26 6.39
N THR A 26 -2.21 -19.45 6.00
CA THR A 26 -3.08 -19.74 4.84
C THR A 26 -2.28 -19.76 3.55
N LEU A 27 -1.43 -18.76 3.33
CA LEU A 27 -0.67 -18.65 2.08
C LEU A 27 0.48 -19.66 2.02
N SER A 28 1.12 -19.97 3.16
CA SER A 28 2.13 -21.03 3.22
C SER A 28 1.51 -22.40 2.96
N ALA A 29 0.33 -22.69 3.53
CA ALA A 29 -0.41 -23.92 3.26
C ALA A 29 -0.84 -24.05 1.78
N ALA A 30 -1.04 -22.92 1.09
CA ALA A 30 -1.27 -22.87 -0.36
C ALA A 30 0.02 -23.00 -1.20
N GLY A 31 1.17 -23.29 -0.58
CA GLY A 31 2.45 -23.49 -1.26
C GLY A 31 3.18 -22.20 -1.66
N HIS A 32 2.80 -21.05 -1.08
CA HIS A 32 3.50 -19.79 -1.31
C HIS A 32 4.65 -19.57 -0.32
N THR A 33 5.64 -18.77 -0.71
CA THR A 33 6.70 -18.32 0.18
C THR A 33 6.27 -17.00 0.82
N VAL A 34 6.19 -16.94 2.15
CA VAL A 34 5.80 -15.74 2.88
C VAL A 34 7.02 -15.10 3.54
N VAL A 35 7.17 -13.79 3.37
CA VAL A 35 8.22 -12.96 3.98
C VAL A 35 7.55 -11.86 4.78
N HIS A 36 8.14 -11.50 5.93
CA HIS A 36 7.56 -10.54 6.86
C HIS A 36 8.39 -9.25 6.98
N SER A 37 7.67 -8.15 7.21
CA SER A 37 8.21 -6.91 7.75
C SER A 37 7.34 -6.49 8.94
N ASP A 38 7.76 -6.94 10.14
CA ASP A 38 7.21 -6.53 11.43
C ASP A 38 7.72 -5.13 11.77
N LEU A 39 6.97 -4.08 11.45
CA LEU A 39 7.54 -2.74 11.63
C LEU A 39 7.86 -2.43 13.10
N TYR A 40 7.04 -2.91 14.03
CA TYR A 40 7.30 -2.73 15.47
C TYR A 40 8.38 -3.68 15.98
N GLY A 41 8.35 -4.95 15.57
CA GLY A 41 9.37 -5.94 15.93
C GLY A 41 10.77 -5.60 15.40
N MET A 42 10.84 -4.99 14.21
CA MET A 42 12.07 -4.46 13.61
C MET A 42 12.53 -3.14 14.25
N LYS A 43 11.71 -2.53 15.11
CA LYS A 43 11.92 -1.16 15.63
C LYS A 43 12.16 -0.17 14.48
N TRP A 44 11.34 -0.27 13.45
CA TRP A 44 11.51 0.50 12.22
C TRP A 44 11.60 2.00 12.52
N LYS A 45 12.65 2.65 11.99
CA LYS A 45 12.78 4.11 12.03
C LYS A 45 11.70 4.71 11.13
N ALA A 46 10.68 5.29 11.73
CA ALA A 46 9.58 5.92 11.01
C ALA A 46 9.95 7.30 10.46
N VAL A 47 10.83 8.04 11.15
CA VAL A 47 11.23 9.39 10.76
C VAL A 47 12.12 9.31 9.52
N TYR A 48 11.72 10.02 8.45
CA TYR A 48 12.54 10.20 7.26
C TYR A 48 13.34 11.50 7.40
N ASP A 49 14.66 11.40 7.50
CA ASP A 49 15.50 12.54 7.83
C ASP A 49 16.91 12.47 7.23
N ALA A 50 17.76 13.39 7.69
CA ALA A 50 19.17 13.52 7.37
C ALA A 50 19.98 12.21 7.45
N ASP A 51 19.64 11.31 8.37
CA ASP A 51 20.40 10.08 8.64
C ASP A 51 20.08 8.97 7.63
N ASP A 52 19.06 9.16 6.79
CA ASP A 52 18.79 8.29 5.64
C ASP A 52 19.74 8.54 4.45
N PHE A 53 20.61 9.56 4.55
CA PHE A 53 21.60 9.94 3.54
C PHE A 53 23.01 10.00 4.16
N PRO A 54 23.63 8.83 4.44
CA PRO A 54 24.95 8.78 5.07
C PRO A 54 26.07 9.32 4.17
N VAL A 55 25.87 9.26 2.85
CA VAL A 55 26.74 9.88 1.84
C VAL A 55 25.87 10.86 1.06
N ARG A 56 26.19 12.15 1.15
CA ARG A 56 25.45 13.22 0.47
C ARG A 56 26.21 13.76 -0.72
N ASP A 57 25.46 14.11 -1.75
CA ASP A 57 25.96 14.86 -2.90
C ASP A 57 26.21 16.32 -2.52
N ASN A 58 25.29 16.93 -1.75
CA ASN A 58 25.43 18.29 -1.23
C ASN A 58 25.50 18.32 0.31
N PRO A 59 26.69 18.50 0.91
CA PRO A 59 26.83 18.55 2.36
C PRO A 59 26.28 19.84 2.98
N GLU A 60 26.12 20.92 2.21
CA GLU A 60 25.69 22.24 2.71
C GLU A 60 24.18 22.38 2.81
N ARG A 61 23.42 21.66 1.97
CA ARG A 61 21.96 21.73 1.94
C ARG A 61 21.33 20.37 1.67
N LEU A 62 20.57 19.88 2.64
CA LEU A 62 19.76 18.70 2.48
C LEU A 62 18.58 18.95 1.52
N SER A 63 18.67 18.39 0.33
CA SER A 63 17.56 18.32 -0.64
C SER A 63 17.08 16.88 -0.75
N PHE A 64 15.96 16.54 -0.09
CA PHE A 64 15.48 15.15 0.00
C PHE A 64 15.38 14.43 -1.35
N ILE A 65 14.84 15.08 -2.37
CA ILE A 65 14.70 14.47 -3.70
C ILE A 65 16.07 14.16 -4.33
N MET A 66 16.99 15.12 -4.25
CA MET A 66 18.33 14.97 -4.85
C MET A 66 19.15 13.94 -4.09
N GLU A 67 19.15 14.00 -2.76
CA GLU A 67 19.89 13.06 -1.91
C GLU A 67 19.28 11.65 -1.97
N SER A 68 17.96 11.52 -2.08
CA SER A 68 17.30 10.23 -2.29
C SER A 68 17.69 9.61 -3.62
N GLY A 69 17.70 10.41 -4.70
CA GLY A 69 18.14 9.96 -6.02
C GLY A 69 19.61 9.56 -6.03
N HIS A 70 20.47 10.39 -5.42
CA HIS A 70 21.90 10.09 -5.28
C HIS A 70 22.14 8.81 -4.48
N ALA A 71 21.53 8.67 -3.30
CA ALA A 71 21.70 7.52 -2.43
C ALA A 71 21.23 6.22 -3.10
N TYR A 72 20.09 6.23 -3.80
CA TYR A 72 19.60 5.07 -4.54
C TYR A 72 20.53 4.72 -5.72
N ALA A 73 20.87 5.70 -6.56
CA ALA A 73 21.69 5.47 -7.76
C ALA A 73 23.12 5.03 -7.44
N SER A 74 23.68 5.47 -6.31
CA SER A 74 25.04 5.14 -5.87
C SER A 74 25.11 3.95 -4.90
N GLY A 75 23.97 3.41 -4.45
CA GLY A 75 23.92 2.29 -3.51
C GLY A 75 24.29 2.63 -2.07
N HIS A 76 24.13 3.90 -1.66
CA HIS A 76 24.47 4.40 -0.31
C HIS A 76 23.25 4.67 0.58
N GLN A 77 22.09 4.08 0.27
CA GLN A 77 20.96 4.09 1.20
C GLN A 77 21.28 3.29 2.47
N THR A 78 20.52 3.54 3.53
CA THR A 78 20.67 2.79 4.77
C THR A 78 20.31 1.30 4.57
N PRO A 79 20.99 0.36 5.27
CA PRO A 79 20.81 -1.07 5.04
C PRO A 79 19.38 -1.57 5.24
N ASP A 80 18.64 -0.98 6.18
CA ASP A 80 17.24 -1.31 6.44
C ASP A 80 16.33 -0.94 5.26
N VAL A 81 16.53 0.22 4.64
CA VAL A 81 15.80 0.63 3.43
C VAL A 81 16.12 -0.30 2.26
N ILE A 82 17.39 -0.62 2.04
CA ILE A 82 17.83 -1.54 0.97
C ILE A 82 17.15 -2.92 1.14
N ALA A 83 17.12 -3.44 2.37
CA ALA A 83 16.50 -4.73 2.66
C ALA A 83 15.00 -4.76 2.33
N GLU A 84 14.27 -3.69 2.65
CA GLU A 84 12.84 -3.59 2.34
C GLU A 84 12.57 -3.44 0.83
N GLN A 85 13.41 -2.67 0.11
CA GLN A 85 13.34 -2.58 -1.35
C GLN A 85 13.60 -3.95 -2.01
N GLN A 86 14.55 -4.73 -1.51
CA GLN A 86 14.82 -6.08 -2.00
C GLN A 86 13.63 -7.03 -1.78
N LYS A 87 12.96 -6.95 -0.62
CA LYS A 87 11.73 -7.71 -0.37
C LYS A 87 10.63 -7.35 -1.37
N LEU A 88 10.44 -6.05 -1.63
CA LEU A 88 9.47 -5.56 -2.62
C LEU A 88 9.78 -6.07 -4.03
N LEU A 89 11.04 -5.97 -4.47
CA LEU A 89 11.46 -6.46 -5.79
C LEU A 89 11.25 -7.97 -5.94
N ALA A 90 11.49 -8.74 -4.88
CA ALA A 90 11.33 -10.19 -4.90
C ALA A 90 9.88 -10.68 -4.79
N ALA A 91 8.97 -9.86 -4.25
CA ALA A 91 7.58 -10.27 -4.01
C ALA A 91 6.71 -10.20 -5.28
N ASP A 92 5.85 -11.19 -5.46
CA ASP A 92 4.78 -11.19 -6.47
C ASP A 92 3.53 -10.46 -5.94
N ALA A 93 3.33 -10.46 -4.62
CA ALA A 93 2.27 -9.74 -3.95
C ALA A 93 2.74 -9.10 -2.63
N VAL A 94 2.16 -7.95 -2.29
CA VAL A 94 2.38 -7.20 -1.05
C VAL A 94 1.07 -7.09 -0.30
N ILE A 95 1.05 -7.50 0.98
CA ILE A 95 -0.11 -7.39 1.86
C ILE A 95 0.22 -6.40 2.97
N LEU A 96 -0.55 -5.33 3.09
CA LEU A 96 -0.46 -4.38 4.19
C LEU A 96 -1.52 -4.73 5.25
N GLN A 97 -1.11 -4.98 6.49
CA GLN A 97 -2.03 -5.29 7.60
C GLN A 97 -1.85 -4.31 8.76
N PHE A 98 -2.88 -3.52 9.06
CA PHE A 98 -2.79 -2.47 10.08
C PHE A 98 -4.15 -2.06 10.65
N PRO A 99 -4.20 -1.59 11.92
CA PRO A 99 -5.35 -0.87 12.42
C PRO A 99 -5.42 0.51 11.77
N MET A 100 -6.61 0.97 11.43
CA MET A 100 -6.81 2.34 10.95
C MET A 100 -6.64 3.30 12.12
N TRP A 101 -5.62 4.16 12.04
CA TRP A 101 -5.38 5.21 13.02
C TRP A 101 -5.55 6.55 12.33
N TRP A 102 -6.42 7.40 12.90
CA TRP A 102 -6.75 8.72 12.34
C TRP A 102 -7.05 8.68 10.84
N PHE A 103 -7.92 7.76 10.43
CA PHE A 103 -8.39 7.60 9.04
C PHE A 103 -7.29 7.29 8.01
N GLY A 104 -6.15 6.76 8.47
CA GLY A 104 -5.06 6.34 7.60
C GLY A 104 -4.25 5.19 8.18
N VAL A 105 -3.05 5.02 7.64
CA VAL A 105 -2.07 4.04 8.13
C VAL A 105 -1.42 4.51 9.44
N PRO A 106 -0.97 3.60 10.32
CA PRO A 106 -0.11 3.95 11.44
C PRO A 106 1.14 4.73 10.99
N ALA A 107 1.60 5.68 11.80
CA ALA A 107 2.76 6.52 11.47
C ALA A 107 4.03 5.69 11.12
N ILE A 108 4.24 4.55 11.77
CA ILE A 108 5.37 3.66 11.47
C ILE A 108 5.30 3.06 10.06
N LEU A 109 4.08 2.74 9.58
CA LEU A 109 3.85 2.27 8.22
C LEU A 109 3.96 3.41 7.22
N LYS A 110 3.50 4.63 7.57
CA LYS A 110 3.72 5.82 6.74
C LYS A 110 5.22 6.08 6.55
N GLY A 111 6.00 6.01 7.62
CA GLY A 111 7.45 6.16 7.58
C GLY A 111 8.15 5.06 6.78
N TRP A 112 7.64 3.82 6.83
CA TRP A 112 8.11 2.75 5.95
C TRP A 112 7.90 3.10 4.48
N ILE A 113 6.71 3.58 4.10
CA ILE A 113 6.44 4.03 2.72
C ILE A 113 7.40 5.17 2.35
N GLU A 114 7.50 6.22 3.17
CA GLU A 114 8.32 7.41 2.88
C GLU A 114 9.81 7.11 2.69
N ARG A 115 10.39 6.25 3.54
CA ARG A 115 11.82 5.92 3.47
C ARG A 115 12.14 4.90 2.38
N VAL A 116 11.28 3.90 2.18
CA VAL A 116 11.50 2.82 1.21
C VAL A 116 11.27 3.29 -0.23
N TYR A 117 10.31 4.18 -0.45
CA TYR A 117 9.98 4.70 -1.78
C TYR A 117 10.90 5.85 -2.18
N ALA A 118 12.18 5.53 -2.36
CA ALA A 118 13.21 6.47 -2.78
C ALA A 118 12.98 7.00 -4.20
N PHE A 119 13.52 8.19 -4.48
CA PHE A 119 13.61 8.72 -5.85
C PHE A 119 14.50 7.80 -6.70
N GLY A 120 13.98 7.36 -7.84
CA GLY A 120 14.59 6.32 -8.69
C GLY A 120 14.06 4.91 -8.43
N PHE A 121 13.41 4.68 -7.28
CA PHE A 121 12.74 3.41 -6.95
C PHE A 121 11.21 3.56 -6.99
N GLY A 122 10.62 4.21 -5.98
CA GLY A 122 9.16 4.31 -5.83
C GLY A 122 8.52 5.45 -6.63
N TYR A 123 9.32 6.46 -6.99
CA TYR A 123 8.91 7.60 -7.82
C TYR A 123 10.13 8.23 -8.50
N GLY A 124 9.91 9.13 -9.46
CA GLY A 124 10.98 9.89 -10.12
C GLY A 124 10.74 10.02 -11.62
N TYR A 125 11.80 10.35 -12.35
CA TYR A 125 11.78 10.45 -13.80
C TYR A 125 12.60 9.31 -14.41
N GLN A 126 12.06 8.66 -15.43
CA GLN A 126 12.80 7.71 -16.26
C GLN A 126 12.91 8.29 -17.67
N ASN A 127 14.13 8.33 -18.21
CA ASN A 127 14.43 8.93 -19.52
C ASN A 127 13.87 10.36 -19.68
N GLY A 128 13.95 11.16 -18.61
CA GLY A 128 13.44 12.55 -18.59
C GLY A 128 11.91 12.68 -18.51
N SER A 129 11.18 11.59 -18.25
CA SER A 129 9.73 11.57 -18.25
C SER A 129 9.11 11.08 -16.94
N ASN A 130 7.99 11.68 -16.54
CA ASN A 130 7.16 11.29 -15.39
C ASN A 130 6.17 10.16 -15.74
N GLN A 131 6.36 9.45 -16.85
CA GLN A 131 5.48 8.38 -17.30
C GLN A 131 5.63 7.09 -16.47
N PHE A 132 6.63 7.00 -15.59
CA PHE A 132 6.89 5.82 -14.76
C PHE A 132 6.08 5.85 -13.46
N ARG A 133 4.74 6.00 -13.55
CA ARG A 133 3.81 6.00 -12.41
C ARG A 133 2.36 5.73 -12.82
N PHE A 134 1.51 5.44 -11.83
CA PHE A 134 0.06 5.22 -11.94
C PHE A 134 -0.31 4.15 -12.99
N GLY A 135 -0.07 2.89 -12.65
CA GLY A 135 -0.20 1.73 -13.56
C GLY A 135 1.10 1.40 -14.31
N GLU A 136 2.10 2.28 -14.20
CA GLU A 136 3.50 2.03 -14.56
C GLU A 136 4.37 2.13 -13.31
N GLY A 137 5.63 1.71 -13.40
CA GLY A 137 6.59 1.83 -12.31
C GLY A 137 7.34 0.53 -12.00
N ILE A 138 8.28 0.58 -11.06
CA ILE A 138 9.17 -0.55 -10.75
C ILE A 138 8.44 -1.74 -10.12
N LEU A 139 7.24 -1.50 -9.58
CA LEU A 139 6.40 -2.50 -8.93
C LEU A 139 5.26 -2.97 -9.84
N LYS A 140 5.30 -2.63 -11.14
CA LYS A 140 4.35 -3.12 -12.14
C LYS A 140 4.32 -4.64 -12.21
N GLY A 141 3.12 -5.20 -12.31
CA GLY A 141 2.86 -6.64 -12.35
C GLY A 141 2.83 -7.32 -10.98
N LYS A 142 3.13 -6.58 -9.90
CA LYS A 142 2.95 -7.06 -8.52
C LYS A 142 1.53 -6.73 -8.05
N ARG A 143 0.94 -7.59 -7.22
CA ARG A 143 -0.37 -7.35 -6.62
C ARG A 143 -0.26 -6.71 -5.24
N ALA A 144 -1.22 -5.86 -4.88
CA ALA A 144 -1.29 -5.27 -3.53
C ALA A 144 -2.63 -5.54 -2.85
N LEU A 145 -2.62 -5.94 -1.58
CA LEU A 145 -3.84 -6.14 -0.78
C LEU A 145 -3.73 -5.38 0.54
N VAL A 146 -4.76 -4.59 0.85
CA VAL A 146 -4.88 -3.91 2.15
C VAL A 146 -5.87 -4.66 3.02
N ASN A 147 -5.47 -5.01 4.24
CA ASN A 147 -6.33 -5.50 5.31
C ASN A 147 -6.31 -4.50 6.46
N VAL A 148 -7.43 -3.80 6.68
CA VAL A 148 -7.53 -2.71 7.64
C VAL A 148 -8.55 -3.02 8.74
N GLN A 149 -8.15 -2.82 9.99
CA GLN A 149 -9.06 -2.95 11.14
C GLN A 149 -9.56 -1.56 11.55
N ALA A 150 -10.84 -1.28 11.34
CA ALA A 150 -11.50 -0.02 11.66
C ALA A 150 -12.31 -0.14 12.96
N GLY A 151 -12.12 0.81 13.88
CA GLY A 151 -12.80 0.79 15.18
C GLY A 151 -14.32 0.93 15.08
N GLY A 152 -14.80 1.88 14.26
CA GLY A 152 -16.24 2.16 14.09
C GLY A 152 -16.98 1.11 13.25
N PRO A 153 -18.32 1.06 13.34
CA PRO A 153 -19.17 0.15 12.56
C PRO A 153 -19.13 0.45 11.07
N ALA A 154 -19.46 -0.55 10.24
CA ALA A 154 -19.44 -0.43 8.78
C ALA A 154 -20.33 0.72 8.25
N ALA A 155 -21.46 0.99 8.92
CA ALA A 155 -22.40 2.04 8.53
C ALA A 155 -21.75 3.45 8.50
N ASP A 156 -20.76 3.71 9.35
CA ASP A 156 -20.10 5.01 9.41
C ASP A 156 -19.19 5.26 8.20
N TYR A 157 -18.79 4.20 7.49
CA TYR A 157 -17.90 4.24 6.33
C TYR A 157 -18.62 3.97 5.01
N GLY A 158 -19.95 4.04 5.00
CA GLY A 158 -20.73 3.94 3.77
C GLY A 158 -20.74 5.26 2.96
N PRO A 159 -21.35 5.26 1.76
CA PRO A 159 -21.51 6.45 0.90
C PRO A 159 -22.13 7.69 1.57
N ARG A 160 -22.84 7.49 2.68
CA ARG A 160 -23.48 8.54 3.48
C ARG A 160 -23.11 8.45 4.96
N GLY A 161 -22.12 7.63 5.30
CA GLY A 161 -21.63 7.45 6.66
C GLY A 161 -20.85 8.69 7.10
N ILE A 162 -20.89 8.98 8.40
CA ILE A 162 -20.31 10.22 8.94
C ILE A 162 -18.78 10.30 8.80
N ASN A 163 -18.10 9.15 8.74
CA ASN A 163 -16.65 9.10 8.55
C ASN A 163 -16.25 9.24 7.07
N GLY A 164 -17.20 9.05 6.16
CA GLY A 164 -16.97 8.99 4.72
C GLY A 164 -16.54 7.60 4.23
N PRO A 165 -16.66 7.33 2.91
CA PRO A 165 -16.38 6.03 2.34
C PRO A 165 -14.94 5.55 2.58
N LEU A 166 -14.76 4.30 3.04
CA LEU A 166 -13.44 3.77 3.39
C LEU A 166 -12.46 3.79 2.20
N ASP A 167 -12.96 3.48 1.00
CA ASP A 167 -12.19 3.52 -0.25
C ASP A 167 -11.70 4.94 -0.58
N GLN A 168 -12.48 5.97 -0.26
CA GLN A 168 -12.08 7.37 -0.39
C GLN A 168 -11.07 7.79 0.69
N LEU A 169 -11.30 7.37 1.95
CA LEU A 169 -10.36 7.62 3.05
C LEU A 169 -8.98 7.00 2.79
N LEU A 170 -8.95 5.81 2.19
CA LEU A 170 -7.72 5.09 1.87
C LEU A 170 -7.23 5.31 0.43
N PHE A 171 -7.86 6.17 -0.35
CA PHE A 171 -7.40 6.50 -1.71
C PHE A 171 -5.94 6.99 -1.76
N PRO A 172 -5.44 7.82 -0.81
CA PRO A 172 -4.02 8.18 -0.78
C PRO A 172 -3.08 6.98 -0.63
N LEU A 173 -3.52 5.90 0.03
CA LEU A 173 -2.78 4.65 0.14
C LEU A 173 -2.91 3.81 -1.14
N THR A 174 -4.14 3.47 -1.52
CA THR A 174 -4.41 2.54 -2.62
C THR A 174 -3.99 3.11 -3.98
N HIS A 175 -4.42 4.32 -4.30
CA HIS A 175 -4.04 4.98 -5.55
C HIS A 175 -2.65 5.63 -5.44
N GLY A 176 -2.40 6.38 -4.36
CA GLY A 176 -1.20 7.22 -4.23
C GLY A 176 0.09 6.49 -3.86
N ALA A 177 0.02 5.35 -3.15
CA ALA A 177 1.20 4.63 -2.66
C ALA A 177 1.30 3.18 -3.16
N LEU A 178 0.25 2.58 -3.69
CA LEU A 178 0.30 1.21 -4.24
C LEU A 178 0.19 1.21 -5.77
N PHE A 179 -0.82 1.87 -6.32
CA PHE A 179 -0.98 2.00 -7.78
C PHE A 179 0.06 2.94 -8.41
N TYR A 180 0.47 3.99 -7.70
CA TYR A 180 1.49 4.93 -8.17
C TYR A 180 2.78 4.24 -8.65
N PRO A 181 3.45 3.36 -7.87
CA PRO A 181 4.63 2.64 -8.36
C PRO A 181 4.31 1.43 -9.26
N GLY A 182 3.04 1.23 -9.62
CA GLY A 182 2.61 0.29 -10.67
C GLY A 182 1.88 -0.97 -10.19
N MET A 183 1.62 -1.15 -8.90
CA MET A 183 0.99 -2.40 -8.43
C MET A 183 -0.47 -2.52 -8.89
N ASP A 184 -0.90 -3.76 -9.14
CA ASP A 184 -2.30 -4.15 -9.30
C ASP A 184 -2.98 -4.21 -7.92
N VAL A 185 -3.63 -3.12 -7.53
CA VAL A 185 -4.23 -2.97 -6.20
C VAL A 185 -5.56 -3.69 -6.14
N LEU A 186 -5.70 -4.66 -5.25
CA LEU A 186 -6.93 -5.41 -5.06
C LEU A 186 -7.91 -4.67 -4.13
N PRO A 187 -9.21 -4.99 -4.18
CA PRO A 187 -10.19 -4.41 -3.25
C PRO A 187 -9.78 -4.62 -1.79
N THR A 188 -9.79 -3.52 -1.03
CA THR A 188 -9.47 -3.48 0.40
C THR A 188 -10.39 -4.41 1.18
N HIS A 189 -9.79 -5.20 2.08
CA HIS A 189 -10.53 -5.94 3.09
C HIS A 189 -10.58 -5.13 4.38
N ALA A 190 -11.78 -4.91 4.90
CA ALA A 190 -11.99 -4.13 6.11
C ALA A 190 -12.66 -4.97 7.18
N VAL A 191 -12.11 -4.92 8.39
CA VAL A 191 -12.77 -5.41 9.60
C VAL A 191 -13.33 -4.20 10.33
N TYR A 192 -14.65 -4.00 10.24
CA TYR A 192 -15.34 -2.92 10.94
C TYR A 192 -15.74 -3.33 12.36
N GLY A 193 -15.96 -2.36 13.23
CA GLY A 193 -16.34 -2.60 14.62
C GLY A 193 -15.22 -3.26 15.43
N ALA A 194 -13.96 -3.19 14.98
CA ALA A 194 -12.84 -3.91 15.56
C ALA A 194 -12.57 -3.54 17.03
N GLY A 195 -12.99 -2.34 17.45
CA GLY A 195 -12.89 -1.90 18.85
C GLY A 195 -13.89 -2.56 19.80
N HIS A 196 -14.88 -3.29 19.27
CA HIS A 196 -15.94 -3.94 20.04
C HIS A 196 -15.90 -5.47 19.97
N VAL A 197 -14.94 -6.04 19.23
CA VAL A 197 -14.73 -7.48 19.16
C VAL A 197 -14.27 -7.98 20.52
N SER A 198 -15.05 -8.87 21.14
CA SER A 198 -14.81 -9.30 22.52
C SER A 198 -14.93 -10.81 22.74
N THR A 199 -15.53 -11.53 21.79
CA THR A 199 -15.73 -12.98 21.89
C THR A 199 -14.81 -13.76 20.96
N ALA A 200 -14.48 -15.00 21.35
CA ALA A 200 -13.71 -15.89 20.50
C ALA A 200 -14.44 -16.23 19.18
N GLU A 201 -15.77 -16.30 19.21
CA GLU A 201 -16.61 -16.57 18.04
C GLU A 201 -16.52 -15.45 17.00
N GLU A 202 -16.61 -14.18 17.43
CA GLU A 202 -16.42 -13.02 16.54
C GLU A 202 -15.02 -13.02 15.92
N VAL A 203 -13.99 -13.30 16.71
CA VAL A 203 -12.60 -13.38 16.23
C VAL A 203 -12.45 -14.48 15.17
N GLU A 204 -12.99 -15.67 15.40
CA GLU A 204 -12.92 -16.76 14.43
C GLU A 204 -13.73 -16.48 13.16
N ALA A 205 -14.88 -15.81 13.26
CA ALA A 205 -15.64 -15.36 12.09
C ALA A 205 -14.84 -14.37 11.23
N ILE A 206 -14.14 -13.42 11.86
CA ILE A 206 -13.25 -12.47 11.17
C ILE A 206 -12.09 -13.21 10.49
N LYS A 207 -11.46 -14.16 11.19
CA LYS A 207 -10.38 -14.98 10.60
C LYS A 207 -10.90 -15.82 9.42
N ALA A 208 -12.08 -16.41 9.52
CA ALA A 208 -12.69 -17.19 8.44
C ALA A 208 -12.95 -16.33 7.19
N ALA A 209 -13.54 -15.14 7.37
CA ALA A 209 -13.74 -14.18 6.28
C ALA A 209 -12.40 -13.76 5.64
N TRP A 210 -11.36 -13.56 6.45
CA TRP A 210 -10.03 -13.24 5.96
C TRP A 210 -9.40 -14.37 5.14
N ARG A 211 -9.53 -15.64 5.56
CA ARG A 211 -9.08 -16.80 4.78
C ARG A 211 -9.74 -16.86 3.40
N VAL A 212 -11.06 -16.61 3.33
CA VAL A 212 -11.79 -16.56 2.05
C VAL A 212 -11.23 -15.45 1.16
N ARG A 213 -10.96 -14.27 1.71
CA ARG A 213 -10.38 -13.15 0.96
C ARG A 213 -8.98 -13.47 0.41
N LEU A 214 -8.16 -14.20 1.17
CA LEU A 214 -6.80 -14.58 0.76
C LEU A 214 -6.77 -15.58 -0.40
N ALA A 215 -7.79 -16.44 -0.53
CA ALA A 215 -7.88 -17.39 -1.65
C ALA A 215 -7.91 -16.70 -3.02
N GLY A 216 -8.42 -15.47 -3.07
CA GLY A 216 -8.50 -14.65 -4.27
C GLY A 216 -7.24 -13.83 -4.59
N LEU A 217 -6.17 -13.89 -3.78
CA LEU A 217 -5.01 -12.99 -3.89
C LEU A 217 -4.45 -12.89 -5.31
N PHE A 218 -4.36 -14.01 -6.04
CA PHE A 218 -3.81 -14.04 -7.40
C PHE A 218 -4.87 -14.16 -8.52
N THR A 219 -6.16 -14.25 -8.18
CA THR A 219 -7.24 -14.44 -9.16
C THR A 219 -8.24 -13.30 -9.20
N ASP A 220 -8.40 -12.55 -8.10
CA ASP A 220 -9.35 -11.46 -8.03
C ASP A 220 -8.96 -10.34 -9.00
N LYS A 221 -9.99 -9.65 -9.50
CA LYS A 221 -9.81 -8.46 -10.31
C LYS A 221 -9.29 -7.31 -9.42
N PRO A 222 -8.22 -6.60 -9.84
CA PRO A 222 -7.81 -5.36 -9.19
C PRO A 222 -8.90 -4.28 -9.26
N ILE A 223 -8.77 -3.27 -8.41
CA ILE A 223 -9.50 -2.01 -8.56
C ILE A 223 -9.09 -1.41 -9.91
N PRO A 224 -10.05 -1.09 -10.81
CA PRO A 224 -9.75 -0.61 -12.15
C PRO A 224 -9.37 0.88 -12.12
N PHE A 225 -8.25 1.22 -11.47
CA PHE A 225 -7.74 2.58 -11.48
C PHE A 225 -7.31 2.97 -12.90
N ARG A 226 -7.69 4.18 -13.32
CA ARG A 226 -7.31 4.73 -14.62
C ARG A 226 -5.82 5.02 -14.63
N SER A 227 -5.09 4.40 -15.56
CA SER A 227 -3.64 4.61 -15.69
C SER A 227 -3.32 5.97 -16.32
N GLN A 228 -2.23 6.60 -15.90
CA GLN A 228 -1.85 7.92 -16.44
C GLN A 228 -1.60 7.86 -17.96
N ASN A 229 -1.02 6.77 -18.44
CA ASN A 229 -0.59 6.64 -19.84
C ASN A 229 -1.55 5.78 -20.69
N GLY A 230 -2.73 5.44 -20.16
CA GLY A 230 -3.72 4.58 -20.82
C GLY A 230 -4.65 5.30 -21.81
N GLY A 231 -4.51 6.62 -21.97
CA GLY A 231 -5.34 7.44 -22.88
C GLY A 231 -6.36 8.33 -22.16
N ASP A 232 -6.74 7.98 -20.94
CA ASP A 232 -7.73 8.75 -20.15
C ASP A 232 -7.23 10.16 -19.75
N PHE A 233 -5.92 10.34 -19.70
CA PHE A 233 -5.23 11.60 -19.39
C PHE A 233 -4.37 12.03 -20.59
N PRO A 234 -4.94 12.69 -21.62
CA PRO A 234 -4.26 12.93 -22.90
C PRO A 234 -3.01 13.81 -22.78
N ASP A 235 -2.97 14.71 -21.79
CA ASP A 235 -1.80 15.53 -21.45
C ASP A 235 -0.97 14.94 -20.29
N ARG A 236 -1.36 13.78 -19.76
CA ARG A 236 -0.79 13.09 -18.57
C ARG A 236 -1.01 13.83 -17.25
N HIS A 237 -1.91 14.81 -17.22
CA HIS A 237 -2.18 15.66 -16.07
C HIS A 237 -3.66 15.71 -15.72
N THR A 238 -4.52 16.01 -16.70
CA THR A 238 -5.96 16.16 -16.51
C THR A 238 -6.74 15.12 -17.29
N MET A 239 -7.84 14.64 -16.70
CA MET A 239 -8.73 13.65 -17.31
C MET A 239 -9.46 14.29 -18.49
N ALA A 240 -9.58 13.57 -19.61
CA ALA A 240 -10.32 14.08 -20.76
C ALA A 240 -11.82 14.20 -20.46
N ASP A 241 -12.49 15.23 -21.00
CA ASP A 241 -13.91 15.51 -20.74
C ASP A 241 -14.87 14.36 -21.09
N HIS A 242 -14.47 13.47 -22.00
CA HIS A 242 -15.26 12.32 -22.41
C HIS A 242 -15.09 11.10 -21.49
N VAL A 243 -14.11 11.15 -20.58
CA VAL A 243 -13.84 10.10 -19.60
C VAL A 243 -14.60 10.42 -18.31
N ALA A 244 -15.39 9.46 -17.81
CA ALA A 244 -16.23 9.61 -16.62
C ALA A 244 -17.12 10.89 -16.66
N PRO A 245 -17.92 11.11 -17.72
CA PRO A 245 -18.66 12.35 -17.91
C PRO A 245 -19.60 12.65 -16.74
N GLY A 246 -19.52 13.87 -16.21
CA GLY A 246 -20.32 14.31 -15.06
C GLY A 246 -19.81 13.83 -13.69
N GLN A 247 -18.72 13.07 -13.64
CA GLN A 247 -18.05 12.70 -12.41
C GLN A 247 -16.84 13.61 -12.14
N THR A 248 -16.55 13.84 -10.86
CA THR A 248 -15.37 14.60 -10.41
C THR A 248 -14.83 14.00 -9.12
N GLY A 249 -13.63 14.40 -8.70
CA GLY A 249 -13.00 13.90 -7.48
C GLY A 249 -12.54 12.44 -7.61
N LEU A 250 -12.40 11.77 -6.47
CA LEU A 250 -11.73 10.46 -6.38
C LEU A 250 -12.42 9.36 -7.20
N VAL A 251 -13.76 9.40 -7.28
CA VAL A 251 -14.55 8.37 -7.96
C VAL A 251 -14.30 8.32 -9.47
N ALA A 252 -13.97 9.47 -10.10
CA ALA A 252 -13.70 9.52 -11.53
C ALA A 252 -12.46 8.70 -11.93
N HIS A 253 -11.53 8.48 -10.99
CA HIS A 253 -10.29 7.73 -11.20
C HIS A 253 -10.46 6.21 -11.19
N VAL A 254 -11.67 5.70 -10.94
CA VAL A 254 -12.01 4.28 -11.00
C VAL A 254 -12.90 4.06 -12.21
N ALA A 255 -12.46 3.22 -13.15
CA ALA A 255 -13.24 2.91 -14.34
C ALA A 255 -14.43 1.99 -14.01
N ASP A 256 -15.51 2.12 -14.76
CA ASP A 256 -16.58 1.14 -14.69
C ASP A 256 -16.09 -0.20 -15.26
N LEU A 257 -16.57 -1.32 -14.73
CA LEU A 257 -16.11 -2.66 -15.13
C LEU A 257 -16.39 -3.01 -16.61
N GLY A 258 -17.07 -2.14 -17.37
CA GLY A 258 -17.29 -2.24 -18.81
C GLY A 258 -16.40 -1.33 -19.68
N ASP A 259 -15.58 -0.47 -19.07
CA ASP A 259 -14.70 0.50 -19.75
C ASP A 259 -13.24 -0.01 -19.90
N ALA A 260 -12.94 -1.21 -19.38
CA ALA A 260 -11.59 -1.79 -19.32
C ALA A 260 -11.40 -2.97 -20.29
#